data_AF-A0AAD3RIU7-F1
#
_entry.id   AF-A0AAD3RIU7-F1
#
_cell.length_a   1.000
_cell.length_b   1.000
_cell.length_c   1.000
_cell.angle_alpha   90.00
_cell.angle_beta   90.00
_cell.angle_gamma   90.00
#
_symmetry.space_group_name_H-M   'P 1'
#
loop_
_entity.id
_entity.type
_entity.pdbx_description
1 polymer ?
#
loop_
_entity_poly.entity_id
_entity_poly.type
_entity_poly.pdbx_seq_one_letter_code
_entity_poly.pdbx_strand_id
1 'polypeptide(L)'
;MSYTSKLPASWNDKPPPRKVEIDLSSPGLAVFELERLLFTGKAIISHADEVWPRLYVGDQHSAENVADLYKHRITHILNAAHSKRRGQPDIYENMRITYMGIEAHDSCGFDMSVNFQAAADFIHRALSRGGKVLVHCHVGVSRSATLVLAYLMLKQNLTLVEAICAVKDNRVCASLSVVDDTYCELQPEEVNHDACSPEYLDLISSGLCGGEATTIMNIRQTKKLYPTPAVSHWWLQQTKNLPTVCTGRARGETHQQLFSGLGFNNSQLTQANVNEAFQALLGRASNEDTSEGTAVFVDNRFKPNPDFLDVLKQSYSAEGFNVDFTKTTESADTINKYVADKTLGKIDKLVETVDENTVMYLISYIYFKGMWQTPFNPRVTMNDEFIVDEDTKVPVQMMNMEEDVDIYYDQAINTSVLHLPFNTSYSMLLMLPDNMADLEKSICPGHITKWMKWMKSRRYDIYVPKFSIKASYKLNDVLTEMGMTDMFSDRADLSGISGGQKLAVSEVVHQATLDVDEAGATATAATGIGITLLSFRHVPILKFNRPFMVVVVDRTTEDTLFMGKIVNPKI
;
A
#
# COMPACT_ATOMS: atom_id res chain seq x y z
N MET A 1 41.33 16.57 9.47
CA MET A 1 41.77 17.94 9.10
C MET A 1 40.56 18.85 9.23
N SER A 2 40.65 19.87 10.09
CA SER A 2 39.57 20.84 10.34
C SER A 2 39.47 21.80 9.14
N TYR A 3 38.35 21.74 8.42
CA TYR A 3 37.99 22.74 7.42
C TYR A 3 37.08 23.78 8.07
N THR A 4 37.64 24.94 8.39
CA THR A 4 36.87 26.13 8.76
C THR A 4 36.33 26.78 7.48
N SER A 5 35.01 26.82 7.34
CA SER A 5 34.33 27.47 6.22
C SER A 5 34.58 28.99 6.26
N LYS A 6 35.41 29.49 5.33
CA LYS A 6 35.50 30.93 5.05
C LYS A 6 34.44 31.29 4.01
N LEU A 7 33.23 31.59 4.48
CA LEU A 7 32.23 32.34 3.70
C LEU A 7 32.13 33.79 4.23
N PRO A 8 31.76 34.77 3.38
CA PRO A 8 31.79 36.19 3.74
C PRO A 8 30.81 36.54 4.87
N ALA A 9 31.20 37.51 5.71
CA ALA A 9 30.50 37.90 6.94
C ALA A 9 29.03 38.34 6.78
N SER A 10 28.55 38.61 5.56
CA SER A 10 27.13 38.91 5.28
C SER A 10 26.23 37.67 5.24
N TRP A 11 26.77 36.48 5.53
CA TRP A 11 26.06 35.19 5.50
C TRP A 11 25.93 34.57 6.90
N ASN A 12 26.17 35.35 7.94
CA ASN A 12 26.06 34.97 9.35
C ASN A 12 24.72 35.40 9.97
N ASP A 13 23.67 35.54 9.15
CA ASP A 13 22.32 35.51 9.69
C ASP A 13 22.10 34.10 10.22
N LYS A 14 21.80 34.03 11.52
CA LYS A 14 21.63 32.78 12.28
C LYS A 14 20.88 31.75 11.42
N PRO A 15 21.29 30.46 11.44
CA PRO A 15 20.48 29.41 10.84
C PRO A 15 19.03 29.60 11.30
N PRO A 16 18.03 29.41 10.42
CA PRO A 16 16.64 29.59 10.78
C PRO A 16 16.36 28.86 12.10
N PRO A 17 15.57 29.45 13.01
CA PRO A 17 15.36 28.88 14.34
C PRO A 17 14.94 27.41 14.19
N ARG A 18 15.57 26.51 14.97
CA ARG A 18 15.22 25.09 15.01
C ARG A 18 13.72 24.96 15.24
N LYS A 19 12.96 24.67 14.19
CA LYS A 19 11.50 24.56 14.27
C LYS A 19 11.04 23.16 14.63
N VAL A 20 11.92 22.17 14.58
CA VAL A 20 11.59 20.77 14.88
C VAL A 20 12.76 20.12 15.62
N GLU A 21 12.56 19.73 16.87
CA GLU A 21 13.44 18.77 17.56
C GLU A 21 12.89 17.37 17.27
N ILE A 22 13.51 16.66 16.32
CA ILE A 22 13.24 15.24 16.07
C ILE A 22 14.28 14.44 16.84
N ASP A 23 13.85 13.58 17.75
CA ASP A 23 14.74 12.70 18.49
C ASP A 23 15.23 11.56 17.58
N LEU A 24 16.50 11.60 17.20
CA LEU A 24 17.18 10.61 16.35
C LEU A 24 17.94 9.56 17.16
N SER A 25 17.71 9.47 18.48
CA SER A 25 18.43 8.56 19.37
C SER A 25 18.06 7.08 19.22
N SER A 26 16.91 6.77 18.59
CA SER A 26 16.45 5.41 18.29
C SER A 26 16.47 5.13 16.78
N PRO A 27 17.25 4.14 16.28
CA PRO A 27 17.47 3.91 14.84
C PRO A 27 16.19 3.58 14.06
N GLY A 28 15.28 2.79 14.67
CA GLY A 28 14.05 2.34 14.00
C GLY A 28 12.96 3.41 13.90
N LEU A 29 12.95 4.36 14.84
CA LEU A 29 11.97 5.45 14.87
C LEU A 29 12.37 6.61 13.93
N ALA A 30 13.67 6.83 13.77
CA ALA A 30 14.22 7.83 12.86
C ALA A 30 13.87 7.55 11.39
N VAL A 31 13.86 6.28 10.96
CA VAL A 31 13.59 5.89 9.56
C VAL A 31 12.14 6.17 9.18
N PHE A 32 11.17 5.79 10.01
CA PHE A 32 9.75 6.01 9.74
C PHE A 32 9.37 7.51 9.75
N GLU A 33 9.90 8.29 10.69
CA GLU A 33 9.68 9.75 10.72
C GLU A 33 10.36 10.46 9.55
N LEU A 34 11.54 9.98 9.11
CA LEU A 34 12.16 10.44 7.87
C LEU A 34 11.30 10.08 6.66
N GLU A 35 10.82 8.84 6.52
CA GLU A 35 9.90 8.45 5.45
C GLU A 35 8.65 9.34 5.42
N ARG A 36 8.00 9.58 6.57
CA ARG A 36 6.84 10.50 6.65
C ARG A 36 7.18 11.92 6.22
N LEU A 37 8.33 12.45 6.65
CA LEU A 37 8.85 13.74 6.20
C LEU A 37 9.16 13.75 4.70
N LEU A 38 9.53 12.62 4.13
CA LEU A 38 9.82 12.48 2.71
C LEU A 38 8.56 12.23 1.86
N PHE A 39 7.41 11.86 2.43
CA PHE A 39 6.18 11.54 1.67
C PHE A 39 5.04 12.56 1.80
N THR A 40 5.13 13.51 2.74
CA THR A 40 4.10 14.56 2.95
C THR A 40 4.33 15.81 2.09
N GLY A 41 3.45 16.14 1.14
CA GLY A 41 3.55 17.40 0.35
C GLY A 41 2.40 17.64 -0.64
N LYS A 42 2.09 18.91 -0.97
CA LYS A 42 1.09 19.26 -2.01
C LYS A 42 1.70 19.12 -3.42
N ALA A 43 0.85 19.20 -4.45
CA ALA A 43 1.23 19.02 -5.85
C ALA A 43 2.21 20.09 -6.37
N ILE A 44 3.10 19.70 -7.31
CA ILE A 44 4.04 20.60 -7.99
C ILE A 44 3.26 21.60 -8.84
N ILE A 45 3.50 22.89 -8.61
CA ILE A 45 2.85 23.98 -9.35
C ILE A 45 3.82 24.65 -10.34
N SER A 46 5.14 24.48 -10.15
CA SER A 46 6.22 25.16 -10.86
C SER A 46 7.29 24.19 -11.38
N HIS A 47 7.80 24.46 -12.58
CA HIS A 47 8.83 23.63 -13.23
C HIS A 47 10.22 23.74 -12.58
N ALA A 48 10.51 24.82 -11.85
CA ALA A 48 11.72 24.98 -11.04
C ALA A 48 11.47 25.93 -9.84
N ASP A 49 12.03 25.59 -8.68
CA ASP A 49 11.94 26.39 -7.45
C ASP A 49 13.32 26.62 -6.82
N GLU A 50 13.50 27.78 -6.21
CA GLU A 50 14.69 28.11 -5.42
C GLU A 50 14.57 27.44 -4.05
N VAL A 51 15.26 26.32 -3.84
CA VAL A 51 15.18 25.52 -2.61
C VAL A 51 16.19 25.97 -1.55
N TRP A 52 17.22 26.67 -1.98
CA TRP A 52 18.27 27.25 -1.12
C TRP A 52 18.85 28.47 -1.87
N PRO A 53 19.41 29.49 -1.18
CA PRO A 53 19.87 30.70 -1.86
C PRO A 53 20.75 30.43 -3.09
N ARG A 54 20.25 30.83 -4.27
CA ARG A 54 20.84 30.65 -5.61
C ARG A 54 20.93 29.20 -6.12
N LEU A 55 20.27 28.27 -5.44
CA LEU A 55 20.20 26.85 -5.79
C LEU A 55 18.75 26.46 -6.08
N TYR A 56 18.53 26.02 -7.32
CA TYR A 56 17.23 25.67 -7.85
C TYR A 56 17.12 24.17 -8.06
N VAL A 57 15.95 23.60 -7.75
CA VAL A 57 15.58 22.24 -8.17
C VAL A 57 14.52 22.36 -9.26
N GLY A 58 14.69 21.64 -10.37
CA GLY A 58 13.75 21.69 -11.48
C GLY A 58 13.64 20.40 -12.27
N ASP A 59 12.75 20.39 -13.26
CA ASP A 59 12.55 19.28 -14.19
C ASP A 59 13.28 19.48 -15.53
N GLN A 60 13.14 18.53 -16.45
CA GLN A 60 13.76 18.63 -17.77
C GLN A 60 13.23 19.83 -18.58
N HIS A 61 11.96 20.20 -18.42
CA HIS A 61 11.37 21.34 -19.11
C HIS A 61 12.04 22.65 -18.69
N SER A 62 12.30 22.82 -17.39
CA SER A 62 13.02 24.00 -16.87
C SER A 62 14.46 24.12 -17.38
N ALA A 63 15.12 22.98 -17.62
CA ALA A 63 16.48 22.93 -18.13
C ALA A 63 16.59 23.17 -19.65
N GLU A 64 15.50 22.94 -20.39
CA GLU A 64 15.41 23.18 -21.84
C GLU A 64 14.86 24.59 -22.16
N ASN A 65 14.21 25.25 -21.20
CA ASN A 65 13.69 26.60 -21.36
C ASN A 65 14.80 27.67 -21.21
N VAL A 66 15.47 27.97 -22.32
CA VAL A 66 16.53 28.98 -22.45
C VAL A 66 16.09 30.37 -21.94
N ALA A 67 14.82 30.76 -22.15
CA ALA A 67 14.31 32.06 -21.72
C ALA A 67 14.28 32.17 -20.18
N ASP A 68 13.83 31.11 -19.51
CA ASP A 68 13.81 31.06 -18.04
C ASP A 68 15.21 30.97 -17.45
N LEU A 69 16.11 30.18 -18.05
CA LEU A 69 17.52 30.14 -17.65
C LEU A 69 18.18 31.52 -17.72
N TYR A 70 17.91 32.29 -18.77
CA TYR A 70 18.41 33.67 -18.92
C TYR A 70 17.78 34.63 -17.90
N LYS A 71 16.45 34.55 -17.73
CA LYS A 71 15.68 35.36 -16.77
C LYS A 71 16.16 35.14 -15.34
N HIS A 72 16.40 33.89 -14.95
CA HIS A 72 16.90 33.54 -13.62
C HIS A 72 18.42 33.73 -13.47
N ARG A 73 19.14 34.01 -14.56
CA ARG A 73 20.60 34.14 -14.64
C ARG A 73 21.32 32.88 -14.15
N ILE A 74 20.86 31.72 -14.58
CA ILE A 74 21.49 30.44 -14.26
C ILE A 74 22.86 30.39 -14.94
N THR A 75 23.87 29.97 -14.17
CA THR A 75 25.28 29.93 -14.60
C THR A 75 25.85 28.53 -14.62
N HIS A 76 25.23 27.61 -13.88
CA HIS A 76 25.67 26.23 -13.72
C HIS A 76 24.45 25.30 -13.77
N ILE A 77 24.58 24.17 -14.46
CA ILE A 77 23.54 23.15 -14.55
C ILE A 77 24.13 21.81 -14.14
N LEU A 78 23.45 21.14 -13.21
CA LEU A 78 23.71 19.77 -12.79
C LEU A 78 22.52 18.90 -13.24
N ASN A 79 22.76 18.03 -14.22
CA ASN A 79 21.75 17.13 -14.77
C ASN A 79 21.91 15.73 -14.18
N ALA A 80 20.97 15.32 -13.33
CA ALA A 80 20.89 14.01 -12.69
C ALA A 80 20.17 12.95 -13.53
N ALA A 81 19.99 13.21 -14.83
CA ALA A 81 19.38 12.32 -15.81
C ALA A 81 20.14 12.39 -17.16
N HIS A 82 21.47 12.59 -17.10
CA HIS A 82 22.30 12.69 -18.29
C HIS A 82 22.37 11.34 -19.02
N SER A 83 22.38 11.37 -20.35
CA SER A 83 22.61 10.18 -21.16
C SER A 83 23.29 10.53 -22.49
N LYS A 84 23.90 9.52 -23.13
CA LYS A 84 24.50 9.65 -24.48
C LYS A 84 23.50 10.08 -25.58
N ARG A 85 22.19 10.05 -25.33
CA ARG A 85 21.14 10.39 -26.31
C ARG A 85 20.27 11.61 -25.92
N ARG A 86 20.27 12.04 -24.66
CA ARG A 86 19.45 13.17 -24.14
C ARG A 86 20.20 13.95 -23.06
N GLY A 87 19.97 15.26 -23.00
CA GLY A 87 20.57 16.14 -22.00
C GLY A 87 22.00 16.58 -22.33
N GLN A 88 22.31 16.76 -23.62
CA GLN A 88 23.62 17.26 -24.06
C GLN A 88 23.76 18.77 -23.81
N PRO A 89 24.97 19.28 -23.53
CA PRO A 89 25.20 20.69 -23.22
C PRO A 89 25.07 21.63 -24.42
N ASP A 90 24.90 21.09 -25.63
CA ASP A 90 24.86 21.84 -26.90
C ASP A 90 23.78 22.93 -26.91
N ILE A 91 22.66 22.71 -26.21
CA ILE A 91 21.58 23.70 -26.03
C ILE A 91 22.03 24.96 -25.28
N TYR A 92 23.19 24.92 -24.61
CA TYR A 92 23.74 26.01 -23.82
C TYR A 92 24.95 26.71 -24.45
N GLU A 93 25.32 26.37 -25.70
CA GLU A 93 26.54 26.86 -26.37
C GLU A 93 26.71 28.39 -26.30
N ASN A 94 25.60 29.15 -26.34
CA ASN A 94 25.61 30.61 -26.32
C ASN A 94 25.39 31.23 -24.93
N MET A 95 25.23 30.43 -23.87
CA MET A 95 24.77 30.91 -22.55
C MET A 95 25.87 31.01 -21.48
N ARG A 96 27.13 30.67 -21.78
CA ARG A 96 28.23 30.59 -20.79
C ARG A 96 27.85 29.78 -19.54
N ILE A 97 27.10 28.69 -19.72
CA ILE A 97 26.69 27.78 -18.64
C ILE A 97 27.76 26.71 -18.46
N THR A 98 28.18 26.49 -17.21
CA THR A 98 29.01 25.33 -16.86
C THR A 98 28.11 24.13 -16.58
N TYR A 99 28.32 23.04 -17.29
CA TYR A 99 27.46 21.86 -17.24
C TYR A 99 28.15 20.67 -16.57
N MET A 100 27.41 19.93 -15.74
CA MET A 100 27.79 18.61 -15.20
C MET A 100 26.64 17.64 -15.42
N GLY A 101 26.90 16.54 -16.14
CA GLY A 101 25.96 15.44 -16.32
C GLY A 101 26.33 14.26 -15.43
N ILE A 102 25.36 13.72 -14.72
CA ILE A 102 25.46 12.46 -13.98
C ILE A 102 24.60 11.44 -14.73
N GLU A 103 25.24 10.37 -15.20
CA GLU A 103 24.56 9.21 -15.80
C GLU A 103 23.95 8.36 -14.69
N ALA A 104 22.89 8.87 -14.06
CA ALA A 104 22.08 8.10 -13.13
C ALA A 104 20.94 7.43 -13.92
N HIS A 105 20.92 6.11 -13.97
CA HIS A 105 19.81 5.38 -14.59
C HIS A 105 18.53 5.59 -13.78
N ASP A 106 17.38 5.75 -14.46
CA ASP A 106 16.08 5.95 -13.82
C ASP A 106 15.49 4.63 -13.31
N SER A 107 16.19 3.99 -12.37
CA SER A 107 15.83 2.72 -11.77
C SER A 107 15.92 2.83 -10.25
N CYS A 108 14.96 2.22 -9.54
CA CYS A 108 14.91 2.17 -8.08
C CYS A 108 16.07 1.40 -7.40
N GLY A 109 17.00 0.82 -8.17
CA GLY A 109 18.20 0.16 -7.65
C GLY A 109 19.51 0.86 -8.01
N PHE A 110 19.48 2.09 -8.56
CA PHE A 110 20.70 2.82 -8.89
C PHE A 110 21.23 3.55 -7.66
N ASP A 111 22.39 3.13 -7.17
CA ASP A 111 23.05 3.79 -6.04
C ASP A 111 23.50 5.22 -6.39
N MET A 112 22.76 6.21 -5.88
CA MET A 112 23.07 7.62 -6.07
C MET A 112 24.24 8.11 -5.22
N SER A 113 24.62 7.38 -4.16
CA SER A 113 25.61 7.81 -3.18
C SER A 113 26.99 8.02 -3.78
N VAL A 114 27.33 7.25 -4.82
CA VAL A 114 28.57 7.38 -5.60
C VAL A 114 28.73 8.77 -6.23
N ASN A 115 27.62 9.49 -6.42
CA ASN A 115 27.59 10.81 -7.06
C ASN A 115 27.53 11.98 -6.06
N PHE A 116 27.28 11.71 -4.77
CA PHE A 116 27.04 12.76 -3.77
C PHE A 116 28.20 13.72 -3.61
N GLN A 117 29.42 13.20 -3.50
CA GLN A 117 30.61 14.05 -3.31
C GLN A 117 30.87 14.95 -4.52
N ALA A 118 30.83 14.37 -5.73
CA ALA A 118 31.07 15.10 -6.98
C ALA A 118 30.02 16.19 -7.23
N ALA A 119 28.74 15.86 -7.01
CA ALA A 119 27.63 16.80 -7.11
C ALA A 119 27.74 17.93 -6.08
N ALA A 120 28.00 17.59 -4.81
CA ALA A 120 28.14 18.57 -3.74
C ALA A 120 29.32 19.52 -3.98
N ASP A 121 30.45 19.02 -4.49
CA ASP A 121 31.60 19.84 -4.84
C ASP A 121 31.32 20.77 -6.02
N PHE A 122 30.56 20.32 -7.02
CA PHE A 122 30.12 21.14 -8.14
C PHE A 122 29.22 22.28 -7.68
N ILE A 123 28.17 21.96 -6.92
CA ILE A 123 27.23 22.94 -6.37
C ILE A 123 27.97 23.95 -5.48
N HIS A 124 28.83 23.47 -4.58
CA HIS A 124 29.59 24.33 -3.66
C HIS A 124 30.49 25.32 -4.41
N ARG A 125 31.31 24.84 -5.36
CA ARG A 125 32.21 25.71 -6.14
C ARG A 125 31.46 26.79 -6.91
N ALA A 126 30.31 26.45 -7.49
CA ALA A 126 29.48 27.38 -8.22
C ALA A 126 28.92 28.48 -7.31
N LEU A 127 28.32 28.10 -6.17
CA LEU A 127 27.72 29.03 -5.22
C LEU A 127 28.76 29.92 -4.52
N SER A 128 29.95 29.39 -4.18
CA SER A 128 31.05 30.16 -3.58
C SER A 128 31.58 31.27 -4.49
N ARG A 129 31.45 31.10 -5.81
CA ARG A 129 31.90 32.08 -6.82
C ARG A 129 30.82 33.09 -7.22
N GLY A 130 29.67 33.09 -6.55
CA GLY A 130 28.57 33.99 -6.89
C GLY A 130 27.55 33.42 -7.88
N GLY A 131 27.76 32.20 -8.36
CA GLY A 131 26.92 31.58 -9.40
C GLY A 131 25.54 31.18 -8.89
N LYS A 132 24.64 30.95 -9.85
CA LYS A 132 23.34 30.30 -9.65
C LYS A 132 23.33 28.92 -10.31
N VAL A 133 22.84 27.92 -9.57
CA VAL A 133 22.88 26.51 -9.94
C VAL A 133 21.46 25.99 -10.11
N LEU A 134 21.17 25.35 -11.24
CA LEU A 134 19.98 24.53 -11.43
C LEU A 134 20.36 23.05 -11.36
N VAL A 135 19.74 22.32 -10.45
CA VAL A 135 19.85 20.85 -10.35
C VAL A 135 18.55 20.25 -10.84
N HIS A 136 18.61 19.43 -11.88
CA HIS A 136 17.41 18.84 -12.47
C HIS A 136 17.56 17.35 -12.77
N CYS A 137 16.43 16.66 -12.85
CA CYS A 137 16.33 15.31 -13.42
C CYS A 137 15.21 15.33 -14.48
N HIS A 138 14.54 14.21 -14.76
CA HIS A 138 13.40 14.23 -15.69
C HIS A 138 12.21 15.03 -15.17
N VAL A 139 11.80 14.78 -13.92
CA VAL A 139 10.60 15.37 -13.29
C VAL A 139 10.93 16.33 -12.14
N GLY A 140 12.20 16.43 -11.72
CA GLY A 140 12.63 17.36 -10.69
C GLY A 140 12.22 17.00 -9.25
N VAL A 141 12.07 15.70 -8.97
CA VAL A 141 11.55 15.19 -7.68
C VAL A 141 12.57 14.34 -6.93
N SER A 142 12.95 13.18 -7.47
CA SER A 142 13.75 12.20 -6.73
C SER A 142 15.26 12.45 -6.80
N ARG A 143 15.91 12.15 -7.94
CA ARG A 143 17.37 12.23 -8.10
C ARG A 143 17.95 13.65 -7.92
N SER A 144 17.29 14.68 -8.45
CA SER A 144 17.75 16.07 -8.33
C SER A 144 17.67 16.60 -6.90
N ALA A 145 16.58 16.31 -6.18
CA ALA A 145 16.45 16.71 -4.79
C ALA A 145 17.42 15.93 -3.89
N THR A 146 17.64 14.65 -4.17
CA THR A 146 18.63 13.81 -3.45
C THR A 146 20.04 14.41 -3.52
N LEU A 147 20.49 14.85 -4.70
CA LEU A 147 21.79 15.51 -4.84
C LEU A 147 21.87 16.86 -4.10
N VAL A 148 20.75 17.59 -4.03
CA VAL A 148 20.67 18.84 -3.26
C VAL A 148 20.72 18.57 -1.75
N LEU A 149 20.00 17.57 -1.25
CA LEU A 149 20.08 17.15 0.15
C LEU A 149 21.51 16.73 0.51
N ALA A 150 22.15 15.92 -0.34
CA ALA A 150 23.54 15.54 -0.16
C ALA A 150 24.47 16.76 -0.07
N TYR A 151 24.28 17.78 -0.92
CA TYR A 151 25.03 19.04 -0.82
C TYR A 151 24.80 19.77 0.50
N LEU A 152 23.54 19.91 0.93
CA LEU A 152 23.18 20.59 2.18
C LEU A 152 23.80 19.89 3.39
N MET A 153 23.79 18.56 3.41
CA MET A 153 24.41 17.78 4.47
C MET A 153 25.94 17.88 4.43
N LEU A 154 26.56 17.62 3.28
CA LEU A 154 28.02 17.53 3.15
C LEU A 154 28.75 18.87 3.20
N LYS A 155 28.11 19.98 2.77
CA LYS A 155 28.77 21.29 2.60
C LYS A 155 28.17 22.42 3.42
N GLN A 156 26.90 22.30 3.84
CA GLN A 156 26.26 23.26 4.74
C GLN A 156 26.14 22.73 6.18
N ASN A 157 26.58 21.49 6.44
CA ASN A 157 26.56 20.86 7.75
C ASN A 157 25.15 20.82 8.36
N LEU A 158 24.13 20.69 7.51
CA LEU A 158 22.75 20.46 7.93
C LEU A 158 22.54 18.98 8.24
N THR A 159 21.72 18.69 9.23
CA THR A 159 21.18 17.34 9.43
C THR A 159 20.25 16.99 8.25
N LEU A 160 20.00 15.69 8.05
CA LEU A 160 19.08 15.23 6.98
C LEU A 160 17.70 15.89 7.13
N VAL A 161 17.17 15.98 8.36
CA VAL A 161 15.89 16.64 8.67
C VAL A 161 15.91 18.12 8.28
N GLU A 162 16.94 18.86 8.68
CA GLU A 162 17.08 20.29 8.34
C GLU A 162 17.21 20.49 6.83
N ALA A 163 17.92 19.61 6.14
CA ALA A 163 18.05 19.64 4.68
C ALA A 163 16.70 19.37 3.99
N ILE A 164 15.92 18.41 4.47
CA ILE A 164 14.57 18.10 3.96
C ILE A 164 13.65 19.31 4.17
N CYS A 165 13.62 19.88 5.37
CA CYS A 165 12.80 21.07 5.66
C CYS A 165 13.19 22.26 4.78
N ALA A 166 14.49 22.51 4.61
CA ALA A 166 14.98 23.61 3.76
C ALA A 166 14.49 23.50 2.32
N VAL A 167 14.48 22.28 1.76
CA VAL A 167 13.99 22.02 0.41
C VAL A 167 12.45 22.12 0.35
N LYS A 168 11.73 21.55 1.33
CA LYS A 168 10.27 21.50 1.35
C LYS A 168 9.60 22.84 1.62
N ASP A 169 10.21 23.71 2.42
CA ASP A 169 9.66 25.03 2.76
C ASP A 169 9.55 25.95 1.53
N ASN A 170 10.43 25.74 0.54
CA ASN A 170 10.48 26.57 -0.67
C ASN A 170 10.05 25.85 -1.96
N ARG A 171 9.84 24.53 -1.90
CA ARG A 171 9.30 23.71 -3.01
C ARG A 171 8.18 22.84 -2.48
N VAL A 172 6.96 23.19 -2.84
CA VAL A 172 5.74 22.44 -2.48
C VAL A 172 5.66 21.18 -3.34
N CYS A 173 6.55 20.23 -3.05
CA CYS A 173 6.49 18.80 -3.32
C CYS A 173 7.91 18.27 -3.08
N ALA A 174 8.06 17.34 -2.16
CA ALA A 174 9.18 16.43 -2.22
C ALA A 174 8.68 15.11 -1.66
N SER A 175 8.12 14.26 -2.55
CA SER A 175 8.20 12.81 -2.36
C SER A 175 9.65 12.44 -2.60
N LEU A 176 10.45 12.44 -1.55
CA LEU A 176 11.88 12.15 -1.64
C LEU A 176 12.08 10.65 -1.42
N SER A 177 12.20 9.89 -2.50
CA SER A 177 12.51 8.45 -2.44
C SER A 177 13.99 8.22 -2.10
N VAL A 178 14.46 8.67 -0.93
CA VAL A 178 15.88 8.61 -0.53
C VAL A 178 16.19 7.34 0.28
N VAL A 179 15.18 6.62 0.78
CA VAL A 179 15.37 5.58 1.82
C VAL A 179 15.22 4.15 1.30
N ASP A 180 14.74 3.93 0.07
CA ASP A 180 14.62 2.57 -0.49
C ASP A 180 15.99 1.95 -0.90
N ASP A 181 17.06 2.75 -0.98
CA ASP A 181 18.28 2.37 -1.70
C ASP A 181 19.32 1.58 -0.87
N THR A 182 19.07 1.26 0.42
CA THR A 182 20.07 0.52 1.26
C THR A 182 19.58 -0.73 1.98
N TYR A 183 18.31 -1.10 1.86
CA TYR A 183 17.73 -2.17 2.69
C TYR A 183 17.69 -3.58 2.07
N CYS A 184 18.37 -3.82 0.94
CA CYS A 184 18.47 -5.17 0.37
C CYS A 184 19.54 -6.08 1.02
N GLU A 185 20.36 -5.60 1.96
CA GLU A 185 21.41 -6.43 2.59
C GLU A 185 21.54 -6.24 4.11
N LEU A 186 20.50 -6.51 4.91
CA LEU A 186 20.72 -6.83 6.33
C LEU A 186 19.74 -7.90 6.80
N GLN A 187 20.31 -9.06 7.19
CA GLN A 187 19.63 -10.12 7.93
C GLN A 187 19.33 -9.67 9.39
N PRO A 188 18.39 -10.33 10.08
CA PRO A 188 17.74 -9.79 11.27
C PRO A 188 18.60 -9.98 12.53
N GLU A 189 18.97 -8.89 13.18
CA GLU A 189 19.30 -8.91 14.61
C GLU A 189 18.55 -7.80 15.36
N GLU A 190 18.09 -8.18 16.54
CA GLU A 190 17.18 -7.55 17.49
C GLU A 190 17.45 -6.06 17.75
N VAL A 191 16.44 -5.18 17.62
CA VAL A 191 16.45 -3.86 18.30
C VAL A 191 15.06 -3.45 18.78
N ASN A 192 15.03 -3.08 20.05
CA ASN A 192 13.91 -2.72 20.92
C ASN A 192 13.29 -1.35 20.57
N HIS A 193 11.97 -1.22 20.67
CA HIS A 193 11.19 -0.03 20.28
C HIS A 193 10.63 0.69 21.51
N ASP A 194 10.97 1.98 21.69
CA ASP A 194 10.16 2.91 22.49
C ASP A 194 10.41 4.38 22.07
N ALA A 195 9.29 5.12 21.94
CA ALA A 195 9.03 6.57 22.10
C ALA A 195 9.26 7.64 20.98
N CYS A 196 8.17 8.29 20.52
CA CYS A 196 7.97 9.76 20.25
C CYS A 196 6.54 10.03 19.67
N SER A 197 5.91 11.21 19.59
CA SER A 197 5.85 12.51 20.32
C SER A 197 4.44 13.18 20.05
N PRO A 198 4.00 14.24 20.77
CA PRO A 198 2.57 14.62 20.95
C PRO A 198 1.78 15.26 19.79
N GLU A 199 2.37 15.49 18.61
CA GLU A 199 1.65 16.10 17.47
C GLU A 199 0.80 15.09 16.66
N TYR A 200 0.76 13.83 17.11
CA TYR A 200 0.05 12.70 16.49
C TYR A 200 -1.48 12.72 16.70
N LEU A 201 -1.98 13.53 17.65
CA LEU A 201 -3.38 13.50 18.09
C LEU A 201 -4.37 14.20 17.14
N ASP A 202 -3.92 15.18 16.34
CA ASP A 202 -4.83 15.91 15.43
C ASP A 202 -5.14 15.14 14.14
N LEU A 203 -4.26 14.23 13.70
CA LEU A 203 -4.42 13.46 12.46
C LEU A 203 -5.33 12.22 12.62
N ILE A 204 -5.46 11.67 13.82
CA ILE A 204 -6.34 10.52 14.11
C ILE A 204 -7.82 10.92 13.93
N SER A 205 -8.16 12.19 14.17
CA SER A 205 -9.51 12.71 13.93
C SER A 205 -9.93 12.72 12.45
N SER A 206 -8.98 12.58 11.50
CA SER A 206 -9.24 12.67 10.06
C SER A 206 -9.38 11.33 9.32
N GLY A 207 -9.25 10.18 9.99
CA GLY A 207 -9.54 8.86 9.40
C GLY A 207 -8.58 8.34 8.32
N LEU A 208 -7.54 9.10 7.93
CA LEU A 208 -6.60 8.77 6.85
C LEU A 208 -5.53 7.71 7.23
N CYS A 209 -5.29 7.46 8.52
CA CYS A 209 -4.22 6.55 8.97
C CYS A 209 -4.61 5.06 8.99
N GLY A 210 -5.92 4.75 8.85
CA GLY A 210 -6.42 3.37 8.88
C GLY A 210 -6.02 2.53 7.65
N GLY A 211 -5.91 3.15 6.47
CA GLY A 211 -5.69 2.43 5.22
C GLY A 211 -4.24 2.03 4.96
N GLU A 212 -3.28 2.86 5.34
CA GLU A 212 -1.85 2.52 5.21
C GLU A 212 -1.48 1.34 6.11
N ALA A 213 -1.90 1.35 7.37
CA ALA A 213 -1.70 0.23 8.29
C ALA A 213 -2.41 -1.05 7.82
N THR A 214 -3.50 -0.94 7.04
CA THR A 214 -4.21 -2.08 6.44
C THR A 214 -3.44 -2.68 5.29
N THR A 215 -2.94 -1.84 4.41
CA THR A 215 -2.21 -2.29 3.25
C THR A 215 -0.83 -2.87 3.62
N ILE A 216 -0.13 -2.31 4.63
CA ILE A 216 1.16 -2.86 5.13
C ILE A 216 0.97 -4.27 5.70
N MET A 217 -0.07 -4.46 6.51
CA MET A 217 -0.40 -5.75 7.11
C MET A 217 -0.74 -6.80 6.06
N ASN A 218 -1.60 -6.44 5.10
CA ASN A 218 -1.96 -7.33 3.99
C ASN A 218 -0.71 -7.81 3.24
N ILE A 219 0.25 -6.93 2.99
CA ILE A 219 1.51 -7.25 2.30
C ILE A 219 2.46 -8.10 3.16
N ARG A 220 2.54 -7.87 4.47
CA ARG A 220 3.35 -8.70 5.37
C ARG A 220 2.79 -10.12 5.49
N GLN A 221 1.47 -10.26 5.55
CA GLN A 221 0.79 -11.55 5.60
C GLN A 221 0.94 -12.32 4.29
N THR A 222 0.70 -11.67 3.13
CA THR A 222 0.92 -12.32 1.83
C THR A 222 2.34 -12.86 1.74
N LYS A 223 3.36 -12.05 2.08
CA LYS A 223 4.78 -12.45 2.07
C LYS A 223 5.09 -13.73 2.86
N LYS A 224 4.35 -14.03 3.93
CA LYS A 224 4.56 -15.23 4.76
C LYS A 224 3.84 -16.49 4.25
N LEU A 225 2.71 -16.33 3.56
CA LEU A 225 1.92 -17.46 3.03
C LEU A 225 2.36 -17.98 1.66
N TYR A 226 3.35 -17.34 1.02
CA TYR A 226 3.86 -17.75 -0.29
C TYR A 226 4.72 -19.03 -0.39
N PRO A 227 5.06 -19.83 0.65
CA PRO A 227 5.78 -21.08 0.40
C PRO A 227 4.94 -22.15 -0.33
N THR A 228 3.62 -21.99 -0.48
CA THR A 228 2.75 -23.00 -1.13
C THR A 228 2.44 -22.66 -2.60
N PRO A 229 2.82 -23.52 -3.56
CA PRO A 229 2.81 -23.20 -5.00
C PRO A 229 1.42 -23.25 -5.69
N ALA A 230 0.33 -23.59 -4.99
CA ALA A 230 -0.91 -24.03 -5.64
C ALA A 230 -2.19 -23.25 -5.29
N VAL A 231 -2.13 -22.18 -4.49
CA VAL A 231 -3.35 -21.58 -3.93
C VAL A 231 -3.45 -20.09 -4.24
N SER A 232 -4.64 -19.65 -4.65
CA SER A 232 -5.01 -18.25 -4.70
C SER A 232 -5.10 -17.72 -3.26
N HIS A 233 -4.12 -16.93 -2.84
CA HIS A 233 -4.04 -16.40 -1.48
C HIS A 233 -4.78 -15.07 -1.41
N TRP A 234 -5.80 -14.92 -0.57
CA TRP A 234 -6.62 -13.73 -0.40
C TRP A 234 -6.51 -13.18 1.01
N TRP A 235 -6.27 -11.87 1.17
CA TRP A 235 -6.39 -11.22 2.47
C TRP A 235 -7.15 -9.91 2.41
N LEU A 236 -7.89 -9.63 3.49
CA LEU A 236 -8.80 -8.51 3.61
C LEU A 236 -8.62 -7.76 4.93
N GLN A 237 -9.09 -6.50 4.88
CA GLN A 237 -9.43 -5.65 6.03
C GLN A 237 -10.10 -6.41 7.20
N GLN A 238 -10.92 -7.44 6.91
CA GLN A 238 -11.65 -8.25 7.88
C GLN A 238 -10.77 -9.18 8.75
N THR A 239 -9.56 -9.54 8.33
CA THR A 239 -8.65 -10.34 9.18
C THR A 239 -8.15 -9.58 10.41
N LYS A 240 -8.22 -8.26 10.37
CA LYS A 240 -7.92 -7.43 11.54
C LYS A 240 -9.04 -7.49 12.57
N ASN A 241 -10.29 -7.67 12.17
CA ASN A 241 -11.42 -7.71 13.10
C ASN A 241 -11.33 -8.90 14.05
N LEU A 242 -10.78 -10.02 13.59
CA LEU A 242 -10.67 -11.27 14.35
C LEU A 242 -9.79 -11.14 15.61
N PRO A 243 -8.51 -10.72 15.54
CA PRO A 243 -7.73 -10.46 16.74
C PRO A 243 -8.17 -9.19 17.46
N THR A 244 -8.67 -8.16 16.75
CA THR A 244 -9.10 -6.89 17.39
C THR A 244 -10.31 -7.08 18.31
N VAL A 245 -11.23 -7.98 17.96
CA VAL A 245 -12.31 -8.44 18.85
C VAL A 245 -11.77 -8.92 20.21
N CYS A 246 -10.62 -9.60 20.21
CA CYS A 246 -9.95 -10.02 21.43
C CYS A 246 -9.17 -8.87 22.10
N THR A 247 -8.55 -7.96 21.33
CA THR A 247 -7.77 -6.82 21.89
C THR A 247 -8.57 -6.00 22.90
N GLY A 248 -9.86 -5.71 22.65
CA GLY A 248 -10.64 -4.86 23.56
C GLY A 248 -10.83 -5.43 24.97
N ARG A 249 -10.61 -6.74 25.18
CA ARG A 249 -10.86 -7.44 26.45
C ARG A 249 -9.75 -8.39 26.88
N ALA A 250 -8.70 -8.57 26.08
CA ALA A 250 -7.47 -9.22 26.48
C ALA A 250 -6.71 -8.34 27.49
N ARG A 251 -5.89 -8.95 28.33
CA ARG A 251 -5.06 -8.25 29.32
C ARG A 251 -3.62 -8.73 29.27
N GLY A 252 -2.73 -7.98 29.94
CA GLY A 252 -1.32 -8.31 30.07
C GLY A 252 -0.62 -8.57 28.74
N GLU A 253 0.20 -9.61 28.70
CA GLU A 253 1.00 -9.98 27.53
C GLU A 253 0.13 -10.38 26.33
N THR A 254 -1.03 -11.02 26.57
CA THR A 254 -1.96 -11.39 25.49
C THR A 254 -2.49 -10.15 24.77
N HIS A 255 -2.82 -9.08 25.52
CA HIS A 255 -3.21 -7.80 24.92
C HIS A 255 -2.07 -7.21 24.09
N GLN A 256 -0.87 -7.16 24.66
CA GLN A 256 0.29 -6.56 24.02
C GLN A 256 0.67 -7.28 22.73
N GLN A 257 0.64 -8.62 22.70
CA GLN A 257 0.89 -9.43 21.51
C GLN A 257 -0.15 -9.19 20.41
N LEU A 258 -1.44 -9.10 20.77
CA LEU A 258 -2.50 -8.80 19.82
C LEU A 258 -2.35 -7.38 19.24
N PHE A 259 -2.09 -6.39 20.10
CA PHE A 259 -1.96 -5.00 19.71
C PHE A 259 -0.73 -4.79 18.81
N SER A 260 0.41 -5.36 19.20
CA SER A 260 1.66 -5.28 18.45
C SER A 260 1.67 -6.07 17.15
N GLY A 261 1.13 -7.30 17.19
CA GLY A 261 1.02 -8.17 16.02
C GLY A 261 0.14 -7.58 14.92
N LEU A 262 -0.85 -6.75 15.29
CA LEU A 262 -1.67 -5.98 14.35
C LEU A 262 -1.00 -4.71 13.82
N GLY A 263 0.23 -4.42 14.26
CA GLY A 263 0.99 -3.25 13.85
C GLY A 263 0.72 -1.99 14.67
N PHE A 264 -0.01 -2.07 15.79
CA PHE A 264 -0.28 -0.92 16.67
C PHE A 264 0.86 -0.67 17.68
N ASN A 265 2.11 -0.72 17.24
CA ASN A 265 3.31 -0.59 18.08
C ASN A 265 3.60 0.83 18.60
N ASN A 266 2.59 1.70 18.65
CA ASN A 266 2.78 3.09 19.09
C ASN A 266 2.23 3.30 20.50
N SER A 267 3.10 3.72 21.42
CA SER A 267 2.78 4.12 22.81
C SER A 267 1.63 5.13 22.97
N GLN A 268 1.23 5.82 21.90
CA GLN A 268 0.13 6.79 21.90
C GLN A 268 -1.22 6.24 21.39
N LEU A 269 -1.23 5.08 20.72
CA LEU A 269 -2.47 4.48 20.26
C LEU A 269 -3.13 3.75 21.42
N THR A 270 -4.26 4.29 21.89
CA THR A 270 -5.07 3.61 22.89
C THR A 270 -6.02 2.62 22.22
N GLN A 271 -6.47 1.62 22.97
CA GLN A 271 -7.54 0.72 22.53
C GLN A 271 -8.80 1.50 22.10
N ALA A 272 -9.10 2.64 22.74
CA ALA A 272 -10.23 3.47 22.37
C ALA A 272 -10.07 4.08 20.97
N ASN A 273 -8.86 4.56 20.62
CA ASN A 273 -8.60 5.08 19.28
C ASN A 273 -8.69 3.99 18.21
N VAL A 274 -8.22 2.78 18.54
CA VAL A 274 -8.38 1.61 17.66
C VAL A 274 -9.86 1.30 17.47
N ASN A 275 -10.64 1.19 18.55
CA ASN A 275 -12.08 0.94 18.47
C ASN A 275 -12.81 2.01 17.64
N GLU A 276 -12.50 3.29 17.83
CA GLU A 276 -13.10 4.40 17.08
C GLU A 276 -12.74 4.35 15.58
N ALA A 277 -11.50 4.03 15.25
CA ALA A 277 -11.07 3.85 13.87
C ALA A 277 -11.78 2.66 13.19
N PHE A 278 -11.92 1.53 13.89
CA PHE A 278 -12.69 0.38 13.40
C PHE A 278 -14.17 0.70 13.25
N GLN A 279 -14.77 1.46 14.17
CA GLN A 279 -16.16 1.92 14.03
C GLN A 279 -16.33 2.82 12.81
N ALA A 280 -15.42 3.76 12.57
CA ALA A 280 -15.47 4.65 11.42
C ALA A 280 -15.31 3.88 10.09
N LEU A 281 -14.53 2.81 10.09
CA LEU A 281 -14.27 1.95 8.95
C LEU A 281 -15.46 1.00 8.66
N LEU A 282 -15.96 0.31 9.69
CA LEU A 282 -17.09 -0.63 9.57
C LEU A 282 -18.43 0.08 9.36
N GLY A 283 -18.61 1.27 9.94
CA GLY A 283 -19.82 2.07 9.78
C GLY A 283 -20.05 2.59 8.35
N ARG A 284 -19.05 2.45 7.46
CA ARG A 284 -19.11 2.87 6.06
C ARG A 284 -19.27 1.71 5.07
N ALA A 285 -19.10 0.46 5.52
CA ALA A 285 -18.95 -0.71 4.65
C ALA A 285 -20.26 -1.37 4.19
N SER A 286 -21.44 -0.85 4.57
CA SER A 286 -22.72 -1.45 4.10
C SER A 286 -23.06 -1.02 2.67
N ASN A 287 -22.44 -1.67 1.68
CA ASN A 287 -22.82 -1.58 0.27
C ASN A 287 -23.60 -2.84 -0.14
N GLU A 288 -24.58 -2.71 -1.03
CA GLU A 288 -25.41 -3.84 -1.51
C GLU A 288 -24.60 -4.98 -2.17
N ASP A 289 -23.39 -4.68 -2.64
CA ASP A 289 -22.49 -5.59 -3.36
C ASP A 289 -21.59 -6.46 -2.44
N THR A 290 -21.62 -6.22 -1.12
CA THR A 290 -20.73 -6.88 -0.14
C THR A 290 -21.52 -7.47 1.02
N SER A 291 -21.24 -8.72 1.36
CA SER A 291 -21.75 -9.37 2.57
C SER A 291 -20.58 -9.82 3.42
N GLU A 292 -20.26 -9.04 4.45
CA GLU A 292 -19.17 -9.31 5.38
C GLU A 292 -19.66 -9.41 6.82
N GLY A 293 -18.90 -10.11 7.65
CA GLY A 293 -19.17 -10.16 9.07
C GLY A 293 -18.12 -10.91 9.86
N THR A 294 -18.14 -10.68 11.16
CA THR A 294 -17.31 -11.38 12.15
C THR A 294 -18.23 -11.93 13.23
N ALA A 295 -17.98 -13.16 13.66
CA ALA A 295 -18.72 -13.76 14.77
C ALA A 295 -17.82 -14.55 15.70
N VAL A 296 -18.24 -14.61 16.96
CA VAL A 296 -17.57 -15.29 18.06
C VAL A 296 -18.50 -16.37 18.59
N PHE A 297 -18.06 -17.62 18.56
CA PHE A 297 -18.78 -18.73 19.16
C PHE A 297 -18.01 -19.20 20.39
N VAL A 298 -18.66 -19.18 21.55
CA VAL A 298 -18.08 -19.55 22.84
C VAL A 298 -18.80 -20.76 23.39
N ASP A 299 -18.04 -21.70 23.97
CA ASP A 299 -18.61 -22.89 24.59
C ASP A 299 -19.59 -22.54 25.73
N ASN A 300 -20.68 -23.28 25.87
CA ASN A 300 -21.69 -23.11 26.93
C ASN A 300 -21.13 -23.17 28.36
N ARG A 301 -19.96 -23.78 28.57
CA ARG A 301 -19.24 -23.77 29.86
C ARG A 301 -18.85 -22.35 30.29
N PHE A 302 -18.69 -21.43 29.35
CA PHE A 302 -18.28 -20.06 29.59
C PHE A 302 -19.45 -19.11 29.38
N LYS A 303 -19.59 -18.15 30.29
CA LYS A 303 -20.57 -17.08 30.15
C LYS A 303 -19.84 -15.82 29.71
N PRO A 304 -20.04 -15.36 28.46
CA PRO A 304 -19.48 -14.10 28.01
C PRO A 304 -20.05 -12.95 28.87
N ASN A 305 -19.21 -11.96 29.17
CA ASN A 305 -19.66 -10.76 29.86
C ASN A 305 -20.65 -9.99 28.95
N PRO A 306 -21.86 -9.62 29.42
CA PRO A 306 -22.79 -8.80 28.64
C PRO A 306 -22.15 -7.54 28.04
N ASP A 307 -21.31 -6.85 28.81
CA ASP A 307 -20.60 -5.66 28.35
C ASP A 307 -19.62 -5.97 27.19
N PHE A 308 -19.11 -7.21 27.11
CA PHE A 308 -18.28 -7.64 25.99
C PHE A 308 -19.14 -7.85 24.74
N LEU A 309 -20.30 -8.50 24.87
CA LEU A 309 -21.22 -8.70 23.74
C LEU A 309 -21.74 -7.37 23.17
N ASP A 310 -21.97 -6.37 24.03
CA ASP A 310 -22.36 -5.03 23.59
C ASP A 310 -21.23 -4.32 22.83
N VAL A 311 -19.98 -4.44 23.31
CA VAL A 311 -18.81 -3.89 22.61
C VAL A 311 -18.59 -4.59 21.27
N LEU A 312 -18.76 -5.92 21.17
CA LEU A 312 -18.68 -6.65 19.90
C LEU A 312 -19.64 -6.08 18.86
N LYS A 313 -20.90 -5.89 19.25
CA LYS A 313 -21.94 -5.37 18.35
C LYS A 313 -21.68 -3.92 17.97
N GLN A 314 -21.33 -3.07 18.93
CA GLN A 314 -21.20 -1.63 18.70
C GLN A 314 -19.89 -1.23 18.03
N SER A 315 -18.78 -1.92 18.34
CA SER A 315 -17.44 -1.53 17.86
C SER A 315 -16.98 -2.30 16.64
N TYR A 316 -17.45 -3.55 16.49
CA TYR A 316 -16.95 -4.47 15.47
C TYR A 316 -18.04 -5.02 14.56
N SER A 317 -19.30 -4.57 14.73
CA SER A 317 -20.47 -5.15 14.06
C SER A 317 -20.49 -6.69 14.15
N ALA A 318 -19.95 -7.23 15.24
CA ALA A 318 -19.73 -8.65 15.44
C ALA A 318 -20.77 -9.25 16.38
N GLU A 319 -21.12 -10.51 16.14
CA GLU A 319 -22.11 -11.22 16.96
C GLU A 319 -21.45 -12.31 17.80
N GLY A 320 -21.87 -12.42 19.06
CA GLY A 320 -21.43 -13.46 19.98
C GLY A 320 -22.52 -14.49 20.23
N PHE A 321 -22.17 -15.76 20.15
CA PHE A 321 -23.08 -16.89 20.36
C PHE A 321 -22.49 -17.87 21.36
N ASN A 322 -23.37 -18.55 22.10
CA ASN A 322 -23.02 -19.68 22.94
C ASN A 322 -23.39 -20.99 22.22
N VAL A 323 -22.46 -21.94 22.15
CA VAL A 323 -22.60 -23.22 21.43
C VAL A 323 -22.09 -24.37 22.30
N ASP A 324 -22.65 -25.57 22.10
CA ASP A 324 -22.19 -26.79 22.78
C ASP A 324 -21.23 -27.58 21.87
N PHE A 325 -19.92 -27.29 21.95
CA PHE A 325 -18.93 -27.90 21.07
C PHE A 325 -18.78 -29.42 21.27
N THR A 326 -19.30 -30.00 22.36
CA THR A 326 -19.38 -31.46 22.52
C THR A 326 -20.27 -32.12 21.46
N LYS A 327 -21.20 -31.34 20.88
CA LYS A 327 -22.02 -31.73 19.73
C LYS A 327 -21.42 -31.18 18.45
N THR A 328 -20.34 -31.80 18.00
CA THR A 328 -19.50 -31.29 16.90
C THR A 328 -20.27 -31.02 15.61
N THR A 329 -21.12 -31.94 15.15
CA THR A 329 -21.91 -31.75 13.92
C THR A 329 -22.96 -30.66 14.06
N GLU A 330 -23.76 -30.66 15.16
CA GLU A 330 -24.79 -29.64 15.39
C GLU A 330 -24.17 -28.24 15.53
N SER A 331 -22.98 -28.14 16.13
CA SER A 331 -22.22 -26.91 16.26
C SER A 331 -21.72 -26.39 14.93
N ALA A 332 -21.13 -27.28 14.10
CA ALA A 332 -20.71 -26.93 12.75
C ALA A 332 -21.89 -26.48 11.88
N ASP A 333 -23.03 -27.16 11.97
CA ASP A 333 -24.26 -26.78 11.26
C ASP A 333 -24.78 -25.41 11.72
N THR A 334 -24.70 -25.12 13.02
CA THR A 334 -25.08 -23.80 13.57
C THR A 334 -24.19 -22.68 13.02
N ILE A 335 -22.87 -22.90 12.96
CA ILE A 335 -21.92 -21.95 12.40
C ILE A 335 -22.17 -21.75 10.91
N ASN A 336 -22.30 -22.83 10.14
CA ASN A 336 -22.54 -22.78 8.69
C ASN A 336 -23.87 -22.10 8.38
N LYS A 337 -24.93 -22.41 9.13
CA LYS A 337 -26.24 -21.77 8.96
C LYS A 337 -26.18 -20.27 9.21
N TYR A 338 -25.48 -19.84 10.26
CA TYR A 338 -25.30 -18.41 10.53
C TYR A 338 -24.62 -17.69 9.35
N VAL A 339 -23.54 -18.25 8.82
CA VAL A 339 -22.81 -17.67 7.69
C VAL A 339 -23.67 -17.69 6.41
N ALA A 340 -24.38 -18.79 6.15
CA ALA A 340 -25.27 -18.91 5.00
C ALA A 340 -26.40 -17.89 5.05
N ASP A 341 -27.04 -17.70 6.20
CA ASP A 341 -28.12 -16.72 6.38
C ASP A 341 -27.60 -15.29 6.15
N LYS A 342 -26.40 -14.97 6.66
CA LYS A 342 -25.77 -13.65 6.50
C LYS A 342 -25.26 -13.36 5.10
N THR A 343 -24.96 -14.40 4.33
CA THR A 343 -24.45 -14.30 2.96
C THR A 343 -25.49 -14.66 1.92
N LEU A 344 -26.78 -14.80 2.31
CA LEU A 344 -27.87 -15.21 1.42
C LEU A 344 -27.56 -16.51 0.65
N GLY A 345 -26.91 -17.46 1.30
CA GLY A 345 -26.53 -18.76 0.77
C GLY A 345 -25.30 -18.75 -0.16
N LYS A 346 -24.55 -17.64 -0.24
CA LYS A 346 -23.33 -17.56 -1.05
C LYS A 346 -22.15 -18.28 -0.43
N ILE A 347 -22.11 -18.34 0.90
CA ILE A 347 -21.19 -19.17 1.67
C ILE A 347 -22.04 -20.17 2.45
N ASP A 348 -22.14 -21.38 1.92
CA ASP A 348 -22.97 -22.48 2.42
C ASP A 348 -22.25 -23.38 3.43
N LYS A 349 -20.94 -23.56 3.26
CA LYS A 349 -20.12 -24.40 4.14
C LYS A 349 -18.78 -23.72 4.46
N LEU A 350 -18.66 -23.24 5.70
CA LEU A 350 -17.44 -22.63 6.25
C LEU A 350 -16.59 -23.65 7.02
N VAL A 351 -17.24 -24.58 7.73
CA VAL A 351 -16.58 -25.61 8.54
C VAL A 351 -17.20 -26.97 8.24
N GLU A 352 -16.37 -28.02 8.15
CA GLU A 352 -16.88 -29.39 8.01
C GLU A 352 -17.23 -30.01 9.36
N THR A 353 -16.33 -29.88 10.33
CA THR A 353 -16.45 -30.36 11.70
C THR A 353 -15.70 -29.44 12.64
N VAL A 354 -16.14 -29.32 13.88
CA VAL A 354 -15.42 -28.61 14.95
C VAL A 354 -14.85 -29.62 15.95
N ASP A 355 -13.76 -29.26 16.64
CA ASP A 355 -13.17 -30.09 17.69
C ASP A 355 -14.02 -30.03 18.97
N GLU A 356 -14.20 -31.17 19.64
CA GLU A 356 -15.02 -31.27 20.87
C GLU A 356 -14.43 -30.49 22.06
N ASN A 357 -13.12 -30.22 22.04
CA ASN A 357 -12.43 -29.43 23.05
C ASN A 357 -12.39 -27.94 22.69
N THR A 358 -13.01 -27.54 21.58
CA THR A 358 -13.15 -26.12 21.20
C THR A 358 -13.82 -25.36 22.34
N VAL A 359 -13.19 -24.25 22.71
CA VAL A 359 -13.69 -23.35 23.76
C VAL A 359 -14.16 -22.03 23.18
N MET A 360 -13.43 -21.51 22.20
CA MET A 360 -13.76 -20.27 21.51
C MET A 360 -13.36 -20.37 20.05
N TYR A 361 -14.32 -20.11 19.17
CA TYR A 361 -14.19 -20.22 17.72
C TYR A 361 -14.51 -18.87 17.09
N LEU A 362 -13.53 -18.29 16.41
CA LEU A 362 -13.64 -16.98 15.76
C LEU A 362 -13.81 -17.16 14.27
N ILE A 363 -14.85 -16.56 13.69
CA ILE A 363 -15.06 -16.58 12.25
C ILE A 363 -15.12 -15.18 11.67
N SER A 364 -14.55 -15.05 10.48
CA SER A 364 -14.76 -13.90 9.60
C SER A 364 -15.11 -14.42 8.22
N TYR A 365 -16.12 -13.82 7.61
CA TYR A 365 -16.51 -14.14 6.25
C TYR A 365 -16.69 -12.88 5.44
N ILE A 366 -16.42 -12.97 4.15
CA ILE A 366 -16.80 -11.96 3.18
C ILE A 366 -17.20 -12.62 1.86
N TYR A 367 -18.24 -12.07 1.27
CA TYR A 367 -18.63 -12.32 -0.10
C TYR A 367 -18.70 -10.96 -0.81
N PHE A 368 -17.99 -10.85 -1.93
CA PHE A 368 -18.04 -9.66 -2.77
C PHE A 368 -18.45 -10.04 -4.18
N LYS A 369 -19.44 -9.32 -4.68
CA LYS A 369 -19.82 -9.34 -6.08
C LYS A 369 -20.20 -7.93 -6.51
N GLY A 370 -19.21 -7.20 -7.02
CA GLY A 370 -19.40 -5.85 -7.53
C GLY A 370 -19.99 -5.85 -8.94
N MET A 371 -20.80 -4.84 -9.23
CA MET A 371 -21.25 -4.55 -10.59
C MET A 371 -20.30 -3.57 -11.27
N TRP A 372 -19.74 -3.94 -12.42
CA TRP A 372 -18.85 -3.04 -13.17
C TRP A 372 -19.54 -1.73 -13.52
N GLN A 373 -18.80 -0.63 -13.45
CA GLN A 373 -19.24 0.65 -14.01
C GLN A 373 -19.34 0.55 -15.55
N THR A 374 -18.41 -0.18 -16.16
CA THR A 374 -18.42 -0.52 -17.59
C THR A 374 -18.44 -2.05 -17.72
N PRO A 375 -19.60 -2.67 -17.97
CA PRO A 375 -19.72 -4.13 -18.02
C PRO A 375 -19.15 -4.74 -19.29
N PHE A 376 -18.70 -5.99 -19.18
CA PHE A 376 -18.33 -6.79 -20.33
C PHE A 376 -19.61 -7.26 -21.06
N ASN A 377 -19.53 -7.44 -22.38
CA ASN A 377 -20.67 -7.97 -23.14
C ASN A 377 -20.65 -9.51 -23.12
N PRO A 378 -21.65 -10.18 -22.51
CA PRO A 378 -21.65 -11.65 -22.41
C PRO A 378 -21.65 -12.37 -23.77
N ARG A 379 -22.06 -11.69 -24.85
CA ARG A 379 -22.10 -12.27 -26.20
C ARG A 379 -20.72 -12.42 -26.84
N VAL A 380 -19.72 -11.70 -26.33
CA VAL A 380 -18.33 -11.78 -26.83
C VAL A 380 -17.40 -12.48 -25.84
N THR A 381 -17.91 -12.98 -24.71
CA THR A 381 -17.19 -13.93 -23.87
C THR A 381 -17.00 -15.23 -24.65
N MET A 382 -15.75 -15.68 -24.77
CA MET A 382 -15.39 -16.88 -25.55
C MET A 382 -14.44 -17.79 -24.77
N ASN A 383 -14.35 -19.06 -25.18
CA ASN A 383 -13.32 -19.95 -24.66
C ASN A 383 -11.93 -19.49 -25.11
N ASP A 384 -10.98 -19.44 -24.18
CA ASP A 384 -9.57 -19.11 -24.45
C ASP A 384 -8.64 -19.96 -23.55
N GLU A 385 -7.34 -19.93 -23.79
CA GLU A 385 -6.35 -20.63 -22.98
C GLU A 385 -5.77 -19.72 -21.89
N PHE A 386 -5.70 -20.22 -20.66
CA PHE A 386 -4.95 -19.63 -19.56
C PHE A 386 -3.72 -20.50 -19.26
N ILE A 387 -2.55 -19.87 -19.25
CA ILE A 387 -1.25 -20.50 -19.01
C ILE A 387 -1.02 -20.47 -17.50
N VAL A 388 -1.13 -21.63 -16.84
CA VAL A 388 -0.93 -21.74 -15.39
C VAL A 388 0.57 -21.75 -15.07
N ASP A 389 1.33 -22.50 -15.85
CA ASP A 389 2.79 -22.62 -15.81
C ASP A 389 3.31 -22.98 -17.22
N GLU A 390 4.61 -23.26 -17.35
CA GLU A 390 5.26 -23.55 -18.64
C GLU A 390 4.64 -24.75 -19.38
N ASP A 391 4.11 -25.73 -18.64
CA ASP A 391 3.61 -27.00 -19.18
C ASP A 391 2.07 -27.11 -19.14
N THR A 392 1.40 -26.27 -18.35
CA THR A 392 -0.02 -26.41 -18.04
C THR A 392 -0.84 -25.26 -18.61
N LYS A 393 -1.77 -25.60 -19.50
CA LYS A 393 -2.80 -24.69 -20.00
C LYS A 393 -4.19 -25.19 -19.66
N VAL A 394 -5.06 -24.28 -19.24
CA VAL A 394 -6.46 -24.59 -18.90
C VAL A 394 -7.42 -23.74 -19.73
N PRO A 395 -8.52 -24.31 -20.25
CA PRO A 395 -9.50 -23.52 -20.99
C PRO A 395 -10.32 -22.67 -20.02
N VAL A 396 -10.54 -21.40 -20.33
CA VAL A 396 -11.27 -20.44 -19.48
C VAL A 396 -12.31 -19.69 -20.31
N GLN A 397 -13.35 -19.18 -19.66
CA GLN A 397 -14.25 -18.21 -20.26
C GLN A 397 -13.57 -16.84 -20.18
N MET A 398 -13.13 -16.31 -21.31
CA MET A 398 -12.41 -15.04 -21.39
C MET A 398 -13.40 -13.95 -21.79
N MET A 399 -13.62 -13.01 -20.88
CA MET A 399 -14.41 -11.81 -21.14
C MET A 399 -13.56 -10.83 -21.95
N ASN A 400 -14.20 -10.05 -22.82
CA ASN A 400 -13.52 -9.10 -23.70
C ASN A 400 -14.26 -7.75 -23.72
N MET A 401 -13.50 -6.64 -23.76
CA MET A 401 -14.01 -5.33 -24.14
C MET A 401 -12.94 -4.46 -24.77
N GLU A 402 -13.32 -3.64 -25.76
CA GLU A 402 -12.48 -2.58 -26.33
C GLU A 402 -13.00 -1.22 -25.84
N GLU A 403 -12.35 -0.63 -24.84
CA GLU A 403 -12.81 0.61 -24.20
C GLU A 403 -11.63 1.50 -23.75
N ASP A 404 -11.93 2.76 -23.44
CA ASP A 404 -11.00 3.67 -22.77
C ASP A 404 -10.90 3.31 -21.29
N VAL A 405 -9.81 2.63 -20.91
CA VAL A 405 -9.58 2.11 -19.55
C VAL A 405 -8.35 2.73 -18.91
N ASP A 406 -8.37 2.83 -17.59
CA ASP A 406 -7.25 3.33 -16.81
C ASP A 406 -6.17 2.25 -16.67
N ILE A 407 -5.01 2.51 -17.28
CA ILE A 407 -3.87 1.58 -17.26
C ILE A 407 -2.61 2.32 -16.83
N TYR A 408 -1.74 1.61 -16.11
CA TYR A 408 -0.39 2.04 -15.78
C TYR A 408 0.59 0.89 -16.02
N TYR A 409 1.77 1.18 -16.58
CA TYR A 409 2.87 0.22 -16.63
C TYR A 409 3.95 0.66 -15.65
N ASP A 410 4.13 -0.13 -14.60
CA ASP A 410 5.14 0.12 -13.58
C ASP A 410 6.48 -0.49 -14.02
N GLN A 411 7.37 0.36 -14.51
CA GLN A 411 8.69 -0.05 -14.99
C GLN A 411 9.60 -0.58 -13.88
N ALA A 412 9.38 -0.17 -12.62
CA ALA A 412 10.24 -0.61 -11.51
C ALA A 412 10.07 -2.10 -11.21
N ILE A 413 8.87 -2.62 -11.42
CA ILE A 413 8.49 -4.01 -11.12
C ILE A 413 7.96 -4.75 -12.37
N ASN A 414 8.17 -4.19 -13.56
CA ASN A 414 7.73 -4.73 -14.86
C ASN A 414 6.30 -5.29 -14.83
N THR A 415 5.35 -4.47 -14.38
CA THR A 415 3.96 -4.90 -14.15
C THR A 415 2.99 -3.96 -14.85
N SER A 416 2.09 -4.55 -15.65
CA SER A 416 0.94 -3.83 -16.20
C SER A 416 -0.21 -3.84 -15.18
N VAL A 417 -0.75 -2.67 -14.86
CA VAL A 417 -1.85 -2.51 -13.90
C VAL A 417 -3.06 -1.96 -14.63
N LEU A 418 -4.16 -2.70 -14.59
CA LEU A 418 -5.46 -2.32 -15.13
C LEU A 418 -6.40 -1.95 -13.97
N HIS A 419 -7.09 -0.82 -14.10
CA HIS A 419 -8.09 -0.36 -13.14
C HIS A 419 -9.50 -0.46 -13.72
N LEU A 420 -10.37 -1.21 -13.04
CA LEU A 420 -11.76 -1.44 -13.40
C LEU A 420 -12.67 -0.98 -12.25
N PRO A 421 -13.34 0.16 -12.37
CA PRO A 421 -14.24 0.65 -11.32
C PRO A 421 -15.56 -0.14 -11.30
N PHE A 422 -16.08 -0.37 -10.09
CA PHE A 422 -17.46 -0.80 -9.87
C PHE A 422 -18.39 0.42 -9.76
N ASN A 423 -19.71 0.19 -9.81
CA ASN A 423 -20.72 1.25 -9.59
C ASN A 423 -20.70 1.82 -8.15
N THR A 424 -20.16 1.05 -7.20
CA THR A 424 -19.91 1.48 -5.82
C THR A 424 -18.58 2.23 -5.70
N SER A 425 -18.17 2.62 -4.48
CA SER A 425 -16.86 3.24 -4.21
C SER A 425 -15.67 2.32 -4.53
N TYR A 426 -15.90 1.03 -4.72
CA TYR A 426 -14.87 0.03 -4.94
C TYR A 426 -14.35 -0.01 -6.37
N SER A 427 -13.10 -0.41 -6.55
CA SER A 427 -12.50 -0.70 -7.85
C SER A 427 -11.61 -1.93 -7.77
N MET A 428 -11.51 -2.65 -8.88
CA MET A 428 -10.58 -3.75 -9.04
C MET A 428 -9.32 -3.29 -9.77
N LEU A 429 -8.17 -3.56 -9.16
CA LEU A 429 -6.85 -3.45 -9.77
C LEU A 429 -6.36 -4.84 -10.17
N LEU A 430 -6.07 -5.02 -11.44
CA LEU A 430 -5.49 -6.25 -11.98
C LEU A 430 -4.03 -5.99 -12.37
N MET A 431 -3.11 -6.70 -11.73
CA MET A 431 -1.67 -6.58 -11.93
C MET A 431 -1.15 -7.79 -12.69
N LEU A 432 -0.71 -7.57 -13.91
CA LEU A 432 -0.12 -8.58 -14.79
C LEU A 432 1.40 -8.37 -14.85
N PRO A 433 2.19 -9.06 -14.01
CA PRO A 433 3.63 -8.94 -14.03
C PRO A 433 4.25 -9.71 -15.21
N ASP A 434 5.47 -9.34 -15.55
CA ASP A 434 6.36 -10.18 -16.37
C ASP A 434 6.91 -11.36 -15.54
N ASN A 435 7.22 -11.10 -14.26
CA ASN A 435 7.61 -12.12 -13.27
C ASN A 435 6.84 -11.93 -11.96
N MET A 436 6.08 -12.96 -11.57
CA MET A 436 5.24 -12.94 -10.37
C MET A 436 6.07 -12.78 -9.08
N ALA A 437 7.24 -13.41 -8.99
CA ALA A 437 8.07 -13.36 -7.78
C ALA A 437 8.60 -11.95 -7.49
N ASP A 438 8.86 -11.16 -8.53
CA ASP A 438 9.36 -9.79 -8.39
C ASP A 438 8.25 -8.87 -7.86
N LEU A 439 7.02 -9.04 -8.35
CA LEU A 439 5.84 -8.33 -7.85
C LEU A 439 5.56 -8.69 -6.38
N GLU A 440 5.60 -9.98 -6.01
CA GLU A 440 5.34 -10.43 -4.63
C GLU A 440 6.36 -9.87 -3.62
N LYS A 441 7.64 -9.78 -4.02
CA LYS A 441 8.70 -9.21 -3.18
C LYS A 441 8.57 -7.70 -3.03
N SER A 442 8.16 -7.01 -4.08
CA SER A 442 8.28 -5.54 -4.18
C SER A 442 6.99 -4.80 -3.84
N ILE A 443 5.82 -5.42 -3.97
CA ILE A 443 4.54 -4.75 -3.74
C ILE A 443 4.46 -4.16 -2.31
N CYS A 444 4.04 -2.91 -2.24
CA CYS A 444 3.91 -2.13 -1.01
C CYS A 444 2.71 -1.18 -1.11
N PRO A 445 2.20 -0.58 -0.01
CA PRO A 445 1.06 0.34 -0.07
C PRO A 445 1.30 1.53 -1.01
N GLY A 446 2.53 2.06 -1.01
CA GLY A 446 2.92 3.16 -1.88
C GLY A 446 2.75 2.86 -3.36
N HIS A 447 2.78 1.58 -3.77
CA HIS A 447 2.47 1.19 -5.15
C HIS A 447 1.01 1.44 -5.50
N ILE A 448 0.06 1.07 -4.63
CA ILE A 448 -1.37 1.23 -4.87
C ILE A 448 -1.71 2.72 -4.98
N THR A 449 -1.28 3.54 -4.03
CA THR A 449 -1.48 5.00 -4.07
C THR A 449 -0.82 5.62 -5.31
N LYS A 450 0.38 5.16 -5.70
CA LYS A 450 1.04 5.59 -6.93
C LYS A 450 0.20 5.26 -8.16
N TRP A 451 -0.28 4.04 -8.30
CA TRP A 451 -1.06 3.63 -9.47
C TRP A 451 -2.38 4.39 -9.55
N MET A 452 -3.13 4.49 -8.45
CA MET A 452 -4.38 5.25 -8.38
C MET A 452 -4.20 6.72 -8.78
N LYS A 453 -3.04 7.32 -8.48
CA LYS A 453 -2.73 8.71 -8.81
C LYS A 453 -2.25 8.92 -10.25
N TRP A 454 -1.54 7.97 -10.83
CA TRP A 454 -0.79 8.16 -12.09
C TRP A 454 -1.32 7.38 -13.30
N MET A 455 -2.32 6.51 -13.11
CA MET A 455 -3.02 5.85 -14.20
C MET A 455 -3.57 6.85 -15.21
N LYS A 456 -3.60 6.43 -16.49
CA LYS A 456 -4.15 7.24 -17.57
C LYS A 456 -5.13 6.43 -18.37
N SER A 457 -6.29 7.02 -18.61
CA SER A 457 -7.28 6.47 -19.54
C SER A 457 -6.70 6.38 -20.95
N ARG A 458 -6.76 5.18 -21.53
CA ARG A 458 -6.32 4.85 -22.89
C ARG A 458 -7.18 3.75 -23.47
N ARG A 459 -7.45 3.83 -24.77
CA ARG A 459 -8.13 2.77 -25.52
C ARG A 459 -7.31 1.49 -25.59
N TYR A 460 -7.85 0.40 -25.07
CA TYR A 460 -7.26 -0.94 -25.09
C TYR A 460 -8.31 -2.00 -25.45
N ASP A 461 -7.86 -3.08 -26.06
CA ASP A 461 -8.63 -4.32 -26.18
C ASP A 461 -8.21 -5.24 -25.03
N ILE A 462 -9.08 -5.37 -24.02
CA ILE A 462 -8.77 -6.08 -22.77
C ILE A 462 -9.45 -7.45 -22.73
N TYR A 463 -8.72 -8.43 -22.19
CA TYR A 463 -9.20 -9.79 -22.00
C TYR A 463 -8.98 -10.21 -20.56
N VAL A 464 -10.07 -10.50 -19.84
CA VAL A 464 -10.04 -10.86 -18.41
C VAL A 464 -10.82 -12.17 -18.24
N PRO A 465 -10.24 -13.19 -17.56
CA PRO A 465 -10.95 -14.43 -17.35
C PRO A 465 -12.13 -14.20 -16.40
N LYS A 466 -13.24 -14.86 -16.68
CA LYS A 466 -14.33 -15.04 -15.73
C LYS A 466 -13.88 -16.04 -14.67
N PHE A 467 -14.00 -15.68 -13.39
CA PHE A 467 -13.62 -16.56 -12.29
C PHE A 467 -14.49 -16.30 -11.06
N SER A 468 -14.66 -17.35 -10.26
CA SER A 468 -15.25 -17.29 -8.92
C SER A 468 -14.26 -17.97 -8.02
N ILE A 469 -13.83 -17.29 -6.96
CA ILE A 469 -12.79 -17.82 -6.09
C ILE A 469 -13.29 -17.84 -4.67
N LYS A 470 -13.14 -19.02 -4.06
CA LYS A 470 -13.48 -19.31 -2.68
C LYS A 470 -12.20 -19.72 -1.97
N ALA A 471 -11.85 -18.99 -0.93
CA ALA A 471 -10.70 -19.32 -0.11
C ALA A 471 -11.10 -19.38 1.36
N SER A 472 -10.66 -20.42 2.05
CA SER A 472 -10.86 -20.61 3.49
C SER A 472 -9.50 -20.84 4.14
N TYR A 473 -9.24 -20.11 5.23
CA TYR A 473 -7.98 -20.12 5.93
C TYR A 473 -8.19 -20.37 7.42
N LYS A 474 -7.41 -21.30 7.96
CA LYS A 474 -7.18 -21.40 9.40
C LYS A 474 -6.04 -20.45 9.77
N LEU A 475 -6.35 -19.43 10.55
CA LEU A 475 -5.46 -18.31 10.84
C LEU A 475 -4.55 -18.54 12.05
N ASN A 476 -4.75 -19.62 12.81
CA ASN A 476 -3.98 -19.92 14.01
C ASN A 476 -2.46 -19.82 13.79
N ASP A 477 -1.92 -20.53 12.79
CA ASP A 477 -0.48 -20.58 12.52
C ASP A 477 0.04 -19.22 12.04
N VAL A 478 -0.70 -18.58 11.14
CA VAL A 478 -0.35 -17.25 10.60
C VAL A 478 -0.31 -16.20 11.71
N LEU A 479 -1.31 -16.17 12.59
CA LEU A 479 -1.36 -15.21 13.71
C LEU A 479 -0.28 -15.52 14.75
N THR A 480 0.01 -16.80 15.01
CA THR A 480 1.10 -17.23 15.88
C THR A 480 2.46 -16.74 15.35
N GLU A 481 2.72 -16.91 14.06
CA GLU A 481 3.93 -16.41 13.40
C GLU A 481 4.01 -14.87 13.36
N MET A 482 2.88 -14.18 13.48
CA MET A 482 2.82 -12.73 13.65
C MET A 482 3.06 -12.27 15.10
N GLY A 483 3.33 -13.19 16.02
CA GLY A 483 3.64 -12.90 17.42
C GLY A 483 2.44 -13.02 18.36
N MET A 484 1.24 -13.34 17.86
CA MET A 484 0.02 -13.49 18.65
C MET A 484 -0.10 -14.90 19.21
N THR A 485 0.85 -15.31 20.05
CA THR A 485 0.97 -16.70 20.49
C THR A 485 0.09 -17.03 21.70
N ASP A 486 0.01 -16.13 22.69
CA ASP A 486 -0.58 -16.44 23.98
C ASP A 486 -2.08 -16.67 23.89
N MET A 487 -2.78 -15.99 22.96
CA MET A 487 -4.22 -16.13 22.75
C MET A 487 -4.66 -17.57 22.43
N PHE A 488 -3.76 -18.41 21.91
CA PHE A 488 -4.01 -19.80 21.54
C PHE A 488 -3.57 -20.81 22.61
N SER A 489 -3.14 -20.35 23.78
CA SER A 489 -2.49 -21.19 24.81
C SER A 489 -3.09 -21.00 26.20
N ASP A 490 -2.66 -21.81 27.17
CA ASP A 490 -3.04 -21.70 28.59
C ASP A 490 -2.54 -20.42 29.28
N ARG A 491 -1.71 -19.63 28.57
CA ARG A 491 -1.23 -18.29 28.98
C ARG A 491 -2.19 -17.17 28.56
N ALA A 492 -3.20 -17.47 27.75
CA ALA A 492 -4.19 -16.50 27.31
C ALA A 492 -4.86 -15.80 28.50
N ASP A 493 -4.73 -14.47 28.55
CA ASP A 493 -5.50 -13.63 29.46
C ASP A 493 -6.65 -12.96 28.70
N LEU A 494 -7.73 -13.73 28.53
CA LEU A 494 -9.01 -13.28 27.97
C LEU A 494 -10.05 -13.07 29.08
N SER A 495 -9.62 -12.71 30.31
CA SER A 495 -10.52 -12.58 31.46
C SER A 495 -11.58 -11.49 31.29
N GLY A 496 -11.37 -10.54 30.36
CA GLY A 496 -12.36 -9.53 30.02
C GLY A 496 -13.53 -10.05 29.18
N ILE A 497 -13.38 -11.24 28.57
CA ILE A 497 -14.41 -11.90 27.75
C ILE A 497 -15.32 -12.75 28.64
N SER A 498 -14.76 -13.60 29.50
CA SER A 498 -15.52 -14.39 30.47
C SER A 498 -14.90 -14.27 31.86
N GLY A 499 -15.70 -13.83 32.83
CA GLY A 499 -15.23 -13.67 34.21
C GLY A 499 -15.07 -15.01 34.91
N GLY A 500 -13.85 -15.35 35.33
CA GLY A 500 -13.57 -16.39 36.33
C GLY A 500 -13.06 -17.75 35.83
N GLN A 501 -13.03 -18.01 34.52
CA GLN A 501 -12.46 -19.23 33.95
C GLN A 501 -11.42 -18.90 32.87
N LYS A 502 -10.36 -19.70 32.78
CA LYS A 502 -9.32 -19.54 31.75
C LYS A 502 -9.93 -19.85 30.38
N LEU A 503 -9.95 -18.84 29.51
CA LEU A 503 -10.45 -18.90 28.15
C LEU A 503 -9.28 -18.69 27.20
N ALA A 504 -9.20 -19.50 26.15
CA ALA A 504 -8.26 -19.35 25.04
C ALA A 504 -9.01 -19.47 23.71
N VAL A 505 -8.49 -18.86 22.66
CA VAL A 505 -9.00 -19.03 21.30
C VAL A 505 -8.54 -20.39 20.80
N SER A 506 -9.49 -21.25 20.45
CA SER A 506 -9.19 -22.57 19.91
C SER A 506 -8.92 -22.47 18.41
N GLU A 507 -9.80 -21.80 17.66
CA GLU A 507 -9.69 -21.70 16.21
C GLU A 507 -10.11 -20.32 15.68
N VAL A 508 -9.42 -19.90 14.63
CA VAL A 508 -9.72 -18.68 13.88
C VAL A 508 -9.84 -19.05 12.42
N VAL A 509 -11.03 -18.90 11.85
CA VAL A 509 -11.30 -19.20 10.44
C VAL A 509 -11.71 -17.95 9.70
N HIS A 510 -11.10 -17.75 8.55
CA HIS A 510 -11.46 -16.69 7.63
C HIS A 510 -11.84 -17.26 6.27
N GLN A 511 -13.02 -16.90 5.75
CA GLN A 511 -13.46 -17.28 4.41
C GLN A 511 -13.75 -16.07 3.54
N ALA A 512 -13.17 -16.04 2.35
CA ALA A 512 -13.37 -15.01 1.35
C ALA A 512 -13.93 -15.61 0.07
N THR A 513 -14.97 -15.00 -0.48
CA THR A 513 -15.51 -15.34 -1.80
C THR A 513 -15.58 -14.11 -2.68
N LEU A 514 -15.00 -14.19 -3.88
CA LEU A 514 -15.04 -13.14 -4.89
C LEU A 514 -15.57 -13.70 -6.21
N ASP A 515 -16.65 -13.10 -6.71
CA ASP A 515 -17.24 -13.45 -8.01
C ASP A 515 -16.94 -12.34 -9.03
N VAL A 516 -16.27 -12.71 -10.13
CA VAL A 516 -15.98 -11.85 -11.27
C VAL A 516 -16.66 -12.40 -12.51
N ASP A 517 -17.68 -11.69 -12.99
CA ASP A 517 -18.43 -12.01 -14.21
C ASP A 517 -18.66 -10.77 -15.08
N GLU A 518 -19.47 -10.90 -16.12
CA GLU A 518 -19.74 -9.82 -17.07
C GLU A 518 -20.66 -8.72 -16.50
N ALA A 519 -21.29 -8.93 -15.35
CA ALA A 519 -22.42 -8.13 -14.91
C ALA A 519 -22.04 -6.70 -14.45
N GLY A 520 -22.88 -5.74 -14.83
CA GLY A 520 -22.90 -4.35 -14.34
C GLY A 520 -24.33 -3.94 -13.94
N ALA A 521 -24.50 -2.75 -13.35
CA ALA A 521 -25.81 -2.23 -13.02
C ALA A 521 -26.59 -2.03 -14.32
N THR A 522 -27.63 -2.84 -14.51
CA THR A 522 -28.53 -2.88 -15.66
C THR A 522 -27.93 -3.42 -16.97
N ALA A 523 -28.34 -4.65 -17.31
CA ALA A 523 -28.42 -5.19 -18.67
C ALA A 523 -29.42 -4.41 -19.58
N THR A 524 -29.43 -3.08 -19.52
CA THR A 524 -30.45 -2.21 -20.12
C THR A 524 -29.84 -1.06 -20.93
N ALA A 525 -28.77 -1.35 -21.66
CA ALA A 525 -28.46 -0.62 -22.88
C ALA A 525 -27.85 -1.60 -23.86
N ALA A 526 -28.72 -2.30 -24.60
CA ALA A 526 -28.35 -2.86 -25.88
C ALA A 526 -27.99 -1.70 -26.83
N THR A 527 -26.82 -1.11 -26.69
CA THR A 527 -26.25 -0.25 -27.72
C THR A 527 -25.81 -1.16 -28.85
N GLY A 528 -26.61 -1.12 -29.91
CA GLY A 528 -26.46 -1.93 -31.10
C GLY A 528 -25.04 -1.91 -31.63
N ILE A 529 -24.65 -3.05 -32.18
CA ILE A 529 -23.41 -3.27 -32.90
C ILE A 529 -23.36 -2.25 -34.05
N GLY A 530 -22.72 -1.12 -33.80
CA GLY A 530 -22.36 -0.13 -34.80
C GLY A 530 -21.01 -0.54 -35.39
N ILE A 531 -21.03 -1.36 -36.44
CA ILE A 531 -19.84 -1.60 -37.26
C ILE A 531 -19.49 -0.27 -37.93
N THR A 532 -18.63 0.51 -37.29
CA THR A 532 -18.08 1.72 -37.87
C THR A 532 -16.81 1.31 -38.60
N LEU A 533 -16.86 1.26 -39.93
CA LEU A 533 -15.68 1.12 -40.77
C LEU A 533 -14.80 2.36 -40.58
N LEU A 534 -13.77 2.25 -39.74
CA LEU A 534 -12.72 3.24 -39.62
C LEU A 534 -11.37 2.53 -39.80
N SER A 535 -10.50 3.16 -40.58
CA SER A 535 -9.09 2.86 -40.81
C SER A 535 -8.45 2.13 -39.62
N PHE A 536 -7.80 0.97 -39.87
CA PHE A 536 -7.12 0.12 -38.87
C PHE A 536 -6.29 0.96 -37.89
N ARG A 537 -6.88 1.34 -36.77
CA ARG A 537 -6.18 1.93 -35.63
C ARG A 537 -5.74 0.74 -34.80
N HIS A 538 -4.43 0.52 -34.72
CA HIS A 538 -3.89 -0.57 -33.91
C HIS A 538 -4.17 -0.28 -32.43
N VAL A 539 -5.18 -0.92 -31.86
CA VAL A 539 -5.49 -0.86 -30.42
C VAL A 539 -4.59 -1.87 -29.71
N PRO A 540 -3.82 -1.47 -28.68
CA PRO A 540 -3.00 -2.40 -27.92
C PRO A 540 -3.86 -3.41 -27.16
N ILE A 541 -3.39 -4.65 -27.09
CA ILE A 541 -4.08 -5.75 -26.41
C ILE A 541 -3.47 -5.93 -25.01
N LEU A 542 -4.32 -6.03 -23.98
CA LEU A 542 -3.92 -6.43 -22.64
C LEU A 542 -4.72 -7.67 -22.22
N LYS A 543 -4.05 -8.81 -22.14
CA LYS A 543 -4.69 -10.13 -21.94
C LYS A 543 -4.18 -10.80 -20.68
N PHE A 544 -5.09 -11.03 -19.74
CA PHE A 544 -4.84 -11.71 -18.45
C PHE A 544 -4.98 -13.23 -18.61
N ASN A 545 -4.07 -13.83 -19.38
CA ASN A 545 -4.07 -15.27 -19.67
C ASN A 545 -2.90 -16.04 -19.01
N ARG A 546 -2.32 -15.48 -17.96
CA ARG A 546 -1.25 -16.06 -17.14
C ARG A 546 -1.38 -15.54 -15.70
N PRO A 547 -0.66 -16.07 -14.71
CA PRO A 547 -0.85 -15.68 -13.32
C PRO A 547 -0.77 -14.17 -13.11
N PHE A 548 -1.74 -13.63 -12.39
CA PHE A 548 -1.89 -12.20 -12.13
C PHE A 548 -2.33 -11.97 -10.69
N MET A 549 -2.07 -10.77 -10.16
CA MET A 549 -2.63 -10.36 -8.87
C MET A 549 -3.86 -9.49 -9.07
N VAL A 550 -4.73 -9.53 -8.08
CA VAL A 550 -5.99 -8.79 -8.02
C VAL A 550 -6.07 -8.10 -6.67
N VAL A 551 -6.45 -6.84 -6.68
CA VAL A 551 -6.73 -6.07 -5.47
C VAL A 551 -8.07 -5.36 -5.66
N VAL A 552 -8.97 -5.45 -4.69
CA VAL A 552 -10.18 -4.62 -4.63
C VAL A 552 -9.93 -3.52 -3.61
N VAL A 553 -10.00 -2.27 -4.04
CA VAL A 553 -9.74 -1.09 -3.21
C VAL A 553 -10.97 -0.20 -3.12
N ASP A 554 -11.20 0.44 -1.98
CA ASP A 554 -12.13 1.57 -1.88
C ASP A 554 -11.43 2.84 -2.40
N ARG A 555 -12.01 3.49 -3.41
CA ARG A 555 -11.41 4.71 -4.00
C ARG A 555 -11.41 5.92 -3.07
N THR A 556 -12.26 5.93 -2.05
CA THR A 556 -12.42 7.05 -1.12
C THR A 556 -11.44 7.00 0.04
N THR A 557 -11.17 5.80 0.56
CA THR A 557 -10.24 5.60 1.69
C THR A 557 -8.89 5.04 1.27
N GLU A 558 -8.75 4.58 0.03
CA GLU A 558 -7.62 3.77 -0.46
C GLU A 558 -7.43 2.46 0.34
N ASP A 559 -8.47 2.02 1.06
CA ASP A 559 -8.45 0.77 1.81
C ASP A 559 -8.51 -0.42 0.85
N THR A 560 -7.68 -1.42 1.14
CA THR A 560 -7.73 -2.69 0.42
C THR A 560 -8.79 -3.59 1.05
N LEU A 561 -9.87 -3.84 0.31
CA LEU A 561 -10.87 -4.83 0.66
C LEU A 561 -10.32 -6.22 0.40
N PHE A 562 -9.98 -6.56 -0.84
CA PHE A 562 -9.40 -7.86 -1.24
C PHE A 562 -8.01 -7.71 -1.83
N MET A 563 -7.14 -8.69 -1.60
CA MET A 563 -5.88 -8.82 -2.32
C MET A 563 -5.57 -10.28 -2.51
N GLY A 564 -5.30 -10.71 -3.74
CA GLY A 564 -4.82 -12.07 -3.98
C GLY A 564 -4.18 -12.34 -5.32
N LYS A 565 -3.76 -13.59 -5.51
CA LYS A 565 -3.10 -14.07 -6.73
C LYS A 565 -3.98 -15.11 -7.43
N ILE A 566 -4.17 -14.96 -8.73
CA ILE A 566 -4.87 -15.93 -9.58
C ILE A 566 -3.82 -16.75 -10.32
N VAL A 567 -3.55 -17.96 -9.84
CA VAL A 567 -2.67 -18.92 -10.52
C VAL A 567 -3.47 -19.76 -11.52
N ASN A 568 -4.68 -20.15 -11.15
CA ASN A 568 -5.61 -20.87 -12.01
C ASN A 568 -7.04 -20.38 -11.74
N PRO A 569 -7.72 -19.78 -12.74
CA PRO A 569 -9.07 -19.22 -12.57
C PRO A 569 -10.20 -20.27 -12.55
N LYS A 570 -9.88 -21.56 -12.68
CA LYS A 570 -10.85 -22.65 -12.77
C LYS A 570 -11.06 -23.47 -11.49
N ILE A 571 -10.42 -23.06 -10.39
CA ILE A 571 -10.36 -23.80 -9.12
C ILE A 571 -11.45 -23.31 -8.16
#